data_AF-A0A091R471-F1
#
_entry.id   AF-A0A091R471-F1
#
_cell.length_a   1.000
_cell.length_b   1.000
_cell.length_c   1.000
_cell.angle_alpha   90.00
_cell.angle_beta   90.00
_cell.angle_gamma   90.00
#
_symmetry.space_group_name_H-M   'P 1'
#
loop_
_entity.id
_entity.type
_entity.pdbx_description
1 polymer ?
#
loop_
_entity_poly.entity_id
_entity_poly.type
_entity_poly.pdbx_seq_one_letter_code
_entity_poly.pdbx_strand_id
1 'polypeptide(L)'
;IITFLVFLLMVLTFPISGWFALKVVPTYERMIIFRLGRIRAPQGPGVVLLLPFIDHWQRVDLRTRAFNVPPCKLTSKDGAVISMGADVQFRVWDPVLSVMMVKDLLAATRMMAQNAMTKTLVKKSLHEIQVEKLRIGEQLLLEMNDMVKSWGLEVDRVELSMEAVLQPPRENVVGPLDAVPLVPGLEGLDGTIQQLAARFFSNTLALAGSGTGAPEAADRVEMVSEVEPPTAPLLGRKTGMDELLLAVEPVLSEALVGQVGASYQVNIALPCGSQSTYFIDLSSGRGQAGRGVPQGSPDVILEVAEKDLQDLFLGDLRPLSAYMSGKLQVKGDLHLALKLEELVKAMKQQR
;
A
#
# COMPACT_ATOMS: atom_id res chain seq x y z
N ILE A 1 -41.08 -12.09 40.13
CA ILE A 1 -41.66 -13.46 40.27
C ILE A 1 -40.71 -14.50 39.66
N ILE A 2 -40.70 -14.77 38.35
CA ILE A 2 -39.90 -15.85 37.73
C ILE A 2 -38.42 -15.85 38.16
N THR A 3 -37.75 -14.70 38.12
CA THR A 3 -36.35 -14.53 38.57
C THR A 3 -36.13 -14.82 40.05
N PHE A 4 -37.12 -14.58 40.91
CA PHE A 4 -37.07 -14.86 42.34
C PHE A 4 -37.28 -16.36 42.61
N LEU A 5 -38.20 -17.01 41.88
CA LEU A 5 -38.44 -18.45 41.98
C LEU A 5 -37.20 -19.26 41.60
N VAL A 6 -36.52 -18.90 40.50
CA VAL A 6 -35.28 -19.58 40.09
C VAL A 6 -34.10 -19.25 41.00
N PHE A 7 -34.03 -18.05 41.58
CA PHE A 7 -33.04 -17.74 42.62
C PHE A 7 -33.27 -18.57 43.89
N LEU A 8 -34.53 -18.74 44.33
CA LEU A 8 -34.89 -19.60 45.45
C LEU A 8 -34.52 -21.07 45.18
N LEU A 9 -34.80 -21.56 43.96
CA LEU A 9 -34.40 -22.90 43.53
C LEU A 9 -32.87 -23.08 43.50
N MET A 10 -32.13 -22.08 43.02
CA MET A 10 -30.66 -22.06 42.99
C MET A 10 -30.04 -22.14 44.39
N VAL A 11 -30.64 -21.46 45.38
CA VAL A 11 -30.23 -21.57 46.80
C VAL A 11 -30.59 -22.95 47.37
N LEU A 12 -31.79 -23.46 47.10
CA LEU A 12 -32.27 -24.75 47.61
C LEU A 12 -31.55 -25.96 46.99
N THR A 13 -30.88 -25.79 45.84
CA THR A 13 -30.06 -26.80 45.15
C THR A 13 -28.55 -26.56 45.28
N PHE A 14 -28.14 -25.74 46.25
CA PHE A 14 -26.74 -25.61 46.67
C PHE A 14 -26.26 -26.90 47.37
N PRO A 15 -25.02 -27.39 47.16
CA PRO A 15 -23.92 -26.77 46.41
C PRO A 15 -23.93 -27.00 44.89
N ILE A 16 -24.72 -27.97 44.39
CA ILE A 16 -24.66 -28.45 43.00
C ILE A 16 -24.90 -27.30 42.01
N SER A 17 -25.89 -26.43 42.26
CA SER A 17 -26.15 -25.29 41.38
C SER A 17 -25.03 -24.24 41.38
N GLY A 18 -24.16 -24.20 42.41
CA GLY A 18 -23.05 -23.24 42.47
C GLY A 18 -22.01 -23.47 41.38
N TRP A 19 -21.68 -24.74 41.10
CA TRP A 19 -20.72 -25.13 40.07
C TRP A 19 -21.16 -24.75 38.65
N PHE A 20 -22.48 -24.74 38.39
CA PHE A 20 -23.04 -24.33 37.10
C PHE A 20 -23.29 -22.82 37.01
N ALA A 21 -23.58 -22.15 38.13
CA ALA A 21 -23.92 -20.73 38.17
C ALA A 21 -22.68 -19.80 38.16
N LEU A 22 -21.57 -20.21 38.79
CA LEU A 22 -20.33 -19.42 38.81
C LEU A 22 -19.51 -19.70 37.54
N LYS A 23 -19.36 -18.70 36.67
CA LYS A 23 -18.55 -18.82 35.45
C LYS A 23 -17.46 -17.74 35.39
N VAL A 24 -16.21 -18.16 35.30
CA VAL A 24 -15.05 -17.25 35.17
C VAL A 24 -14.93 -16.73 33.74
N VAL A 25 -14.73 -15.43 33.58
CA VAL A 25 -14.56 -14.72 32.30
C VAL A 25 -13.13 -14.14 32.22
N PRO A 26 -12.32 -14.47 31.20
CA PRO A 26 -10.97 -13.93 31.00
C PRO A 26 -10.94 -12.41 30.75
N THR A 27 -9.82 -11.75 31.07
CA THR A 27 -9.61 -10.29 30.90
C THR A 27 -9.87 -9.75 29.49
N TYR A 28 -9.68 -10.59 28.47
CA TYR A 28 -9.85 -10.24 27.06
C TYR A 28 -11.24 -10.57 26.49
N GLU A 29 -12.11 -11.24 27.27
CA GLU A 29 -13.49 -11.54 26.90
C GLU A 29 -14.46 -10.61 27.65
N ARG A 30 -15.60 -10.30 27.02
CA ARG A 30 -16.77 -9.71 27.66
C ARG A 30 -17.92 -10.69 27.61
N MET A 31 -18.71 -10.72 28.68
CA MET A 31 -19.87 -11.60 28.80
C MET A 31 -21.15 -10.78 28.71
N ILE A 32 -21.96 -11.04 27.68
CA ILE A 32 -23.30 -10.48 27.52
C ILE A 32 -24.28 -11.48 28.11
N ILE A 33 -25.25 -10.98 28.90
CA ILE A 33 -26.29 -11.81 29.53
C ILE A 33 -27.65 -11.31 29.07
N PHE A 34 -28.43 -12.23 28.49
CA PHE A 34 -29.83 -12.04 28.13
C PHE A 34 -30.70 -12.75 29.18
N ARG A 35 -31.44 -11.97 29.97
CA ARG A 35 -32.30 -12.45 31.06
C ARG A 35 -33.76 -12.21 30.69
N LEU A 36 -34.49 -13.28 30.35
CA LEU A 36 -35.90 -13.21 29.88
C LEU A 36 -36.09 -12.21 28.73
N GLY A 37 -35.25 -12.29 27.69
CA GLY A 37 -35.29 -11.40 26.53
C GLY A 37 -34.79 -9.96 26.75
N ARG A 38 -34.43 -9.58 27.98
CA ARG A 38 -33.79 -8.28 28.27
C ARG A 38 -32.27 -8.43 28.38
N ILE A 39 -31.54 -7.59 27.65
CA ILE A 39 -30.09 -7.50 27.77
C ILE A 39 -29.70 -6.86 29.11
N ARG A 40 -28.59 -7.32 29.69
CA ARG A 40 -27.91 -6.70 30.84
C ARG A 40 -26.65 -5.99 30.37
N ALA A 41 -26.20 -4.99 31.16
CA ALA A 41 -24.91 -4.35 30.94
C ALA A 41 -23.78 -5.39 30.83
N PRO A 42 -22.84 -5.23 29.87
CA PRO A 42 -21.82 -6.23 29.58
C PRO A 42 -20.95 -6.45 30.82
N GLN A 43 -20.84 -7.70 31.25
CA GLN A 43 -20.08 -8.03 32.45
C GLN A 43 -18.58 -8.00 32.16
N GLY A 44 -17.83 -7.45 33.13
CA GLY A 44 -16.38 -7.44 33.11
C GLY A 44 -15.77 -8.82 33.38
N PRO A 45 -14.43 -8.91 33.31
CA PRO A 45 -13.72 -10.14 33.64
C PRO A 45 -13.77 -10.45 35.15
N GLY A 46 -13.57 -11.72 35.48
CA GLY A 46 -13.72 -12.24 36.84
C GLY A 46 -14.84 -13.29 36.95
N VAL A 47 -15.39 -13.46 38.15
CA VAL A 47 -16.48 -14.44 38.40
C VAL A 47 -17.83 -13.78 38.14
N VAL A 48 -18.58 -14.32 37.16
CA VAL A 48 -19.93 -13.87 36.82
C VAL A 48 -20.94 -14.91 37.28
N LEU A 49 -21.97 -14.48 38.02
CA LEU A 49 -23.07 -15.34 38.48
C LEU A 49 -24.19 -15.35 37.44
N LEU A 50 -24.44 -16.52 36.85
CA LEU A 50 -25.48 -16.79 35.87
C LEU A 50 -26.61 -17.59 36.52
N LEU A 51 -27.87 -17.15 36.36
CA LEU A 51 -29.01 -17.94 36.83
C LEU A 51 -29.29 -19.09 35.83
N PRO A 52 -29.25 -20.37 36.27
CA PRO A 52 -29.56 -21.49 35.39
C PRO A 52 -30.99 -21.39 34.85
N PHE A 53 -31.23 -21.98 33.67
CA PHE A 53 -32.49 -21.96 32.90
C PHE A 53 -33.00 -20.59 32.41
N ILE A 54 -32.67 -19.48 33.07
CA ILE A 54 -33.13 -18.13 32.68
C ILE A 54 -32.11 -17.36 31.84
N ASP A 55 -30.83 -17.42 32.20
CA ASP A 55 -29.80 -16.57 31.60
C ASP A 55 -29.15 -17.23 30.39
N HIS A 56 -29.39 -16.68 29.20
CA HIS A 56 -28.59 -17.01 28.03
C HIS A 56 -27.36 -16.09 28.00
N TRP A 57 -26.16 -16.66 27.82
CA TRP A 57 -24.90 -15.94 27.90
C TRP A 57 -24.10 -16.11 26.60
N GLN A 58 -23.47 -15.02 26.14
CA GLN A 58 -22.59 -15.02 24.99
C GLN A 58 -21.27 -14.34 25.34
N ARG A 59 -20.17 -14.98 24.97
CA ARG A 59 -18.81 -14.44 25.09
C ARG A 59 -18.43 -13.74 23.80
N VAL A 60 -17.86 -12.54 23.94
CA VAL A 60 -17.29 -11.77 22.84
C VAL A 60 -15.83 -11.44 23.21
N ASP A 61 -14.93 -11.76 22.32
CA ASP A 61 -13.49 -11.50 22.44
C ASP A 61 -13.20 -10.09 21.91
N LEU A 62 -12.45 -9.29 22.67
CA LEU A 62 -12.10 -7.92 22.30
C LEU A 62 -10.77 -7.82 21.54
N ARG A 63 -10.04 -8.92 21.36
CA ARG A 63 -8.77 -8.94 20.64
C ARG A 63 -8.97 -8.64 19.15
N THR A 64 -8.00 -7.95 18.55
CA THR A 64 -7.89 -7.81 17.10
C THR A 64 -7.80 -9.19 16.44
N ARG A 65 -8.56 -9.37 15.36
CA ARG A 65 -8.68 -10.59 14.57
C ARG A 65 -8.44 -10.24 13.11
N ALA A 66 -7.57 -11.02 12.45
CA ALA A 66 -7.35 -10.95 11.02
C ALA A 66 -8.32 -11.88 10.27
N PHE A 67 -8.74 -11.49 9.07
CA PHE A 67 -9.40 -12.40 8.13
C PHE A 67 -9.08 -12.02 6.69
N ASN A 68 -8.82 -13.04 5.87
CA ASN A 68 -8.70 -12.87 4.42
C ASN A 68 -10.09 -12.76 3.77
N VAL A 69 -10.27 -11.73 2.95
CA VAL A 69 -11.33 -11.58 1.94
C VAL A 69 -10.95 -12.45 0.74
N PRO A 70 -11.85 -13.33 0.24
CA PRO A 70 -11.54 -14.20 -0.89
C PRO A 70 -11.23 -13.41 -2.16
N PRO A 71 -10.28 -13.87 -2.99
CA PRO A 71 -9.84 -13.16 -4.18
C PRO A 71 -10.97 -13.03 -5.21
N CYS A 72 -11.20 -11.80 -5.66
CA CYS A 72 -12.25 -11.46 -6.61
C CYS A 72 -11.66 -11.07 -7.97
N LYS A 73 -12.27 -11.57 -9.05
CA LYS A 73 -11.92 -11.17 -10.42
C LYS A 73 -12.64 -9.87 -10.76
N LEU A 74 -11.86 -8.80 -10.97
CA LEU A 74 -12.35 -7.44 -11.20
C LEU A 74 -11.74 -6.87 -12.48
N THR A 75 -12.54 -6.07 -13.20
CA THR A 75 -12.06 -5.30 -14.36
C THR A 75 -11.68 -3.90 -13.90
N SER A 76 -10.43 -3.52 -14.12
CA SER A 76 -9.89 -2.17 -13.90
C SER A 76 -10.52 -1.16 -14.87
N LYS A 77 -10.40 0.14 -14.57
CA LYS A 77 -10.78 1.25 -15.46
C LYS A 77 -10.19 1.10 -16.87
N ASP A 78 -9.00 0.52 -17.00
CA ASP A 78 -8.24 0.35 -18.26
C ASP A 78 -8.55 -0.99 -18.97
N GLY A 79 -9.61 -1.69 -18.56
CA GLY A 79 -10.01 -2.98 -19.14
C GLY A 79 -9.15 -4.18 -18.73
N ALA A 80 -8.10 -3.98 -17.94
CA ALA A 80 -7.29 -5.08 -17.38
C ALA A 80 -8.10 -5.92 -16.39
N VAL A 81 -7.93 -7.24 -16.40
CA VAL A 81 -8.64 -8.17 -15.51
C VAL A 81 -7.67 -8.68 -14.44
N ILE A 82 -7.95 -8.34 -13.18
CA ILE A 82 -7.12 -8.67 -12.02
C ILE A 82 -7.87 -9.57 -11.03
N SER A 83 -7.13 -10.45 -10.35
CA SER A 83 -7.60 -11.24 -9.22
C SER A 83 -6.98 -10.70 -7.94
N MET A 84 -7.82 -10.16 -7.06
CA MET A 84 -7.38 -9.38 -5.90
C MET A 84 -8.22 -9.69 -4.67
N GLY A 85 -7.56 -9.94 -3.54
CA GLY A 85 -8.16 -10.09 -2.20
C GLY A 85 -7.60 -9.05 -1.22
N ALA A 86 -7.88 -9.23 0.08
CA ALA A 86 -7.36 -8.37 1.13
C ALA A 86 -7.28 -9.13 2.47
N ASP A 87 -6.31 -8.81 3.33
CA ASP A 87 -6.41 -9.10 4.76
C ASP A 87 -7.03 -7.90 5.49
N VAL A 88 -7.96 -8.18 6.39
CA VAL A 88 -8.67 -7.16 7.18
C VAL A 88 -8.52 -7.49 8.66
N GLN A 89 -7.93 -6.55 9.40
CA GLN A 89 -7.67 -6.67 10.82
C GLN A 89 -8.64 -5.77 11.56
N PHE A 90 -9.46 -6.37 12.42
CA PHE A 90 -10.56 -5.69 13.10
C PHE A 90 -10.67 -6.14 14.56
N ARG A 91 -11.25 -5.29 15.41
CA ARG A 91 -11.57 -5.61 16.81
C ARG A 91 -13.00 -5.25 17.15
N VAL A 92 -13.53 -5.86 18.21
CA VAL A 92 -14.82 -5.46 18.79
C VAL A 92 -14.57 -4.34 19.79
N TRP A 93 -15.15 -3.18 19.53
CA TRP A 93 -15.16 -2.05 20.48
C TRP A 93 -16.32 -2.19 21.47
N ASP A 94 -17.54 -2.38 20.97
CA ASP A 94 -18.74 -2.58 21.78
C ASP A 94 -19.33 -3.99 21.56
N PRO A 95 -19.20 -4.91 22.54
CA PRO A 95 -19.76 -6.25 22.43
C PRO A 95 -21.30 -6.24 22.38
N VAL A 96 -21.97 -5.24 22.98
CA VAL A 96 -23.43 -5.13 23.00
C VAL A 96 -23.97 -4.90 21.60
N LEU A 97 -23.45 -3.88 20.90
CA LEU A 97 -23.82 -3.60 19.51
C LEU A 97 -23.43 -4.77 18.59
N SER A 98 -22.25 -5.35 18.80
CA SER A 98 -21.73 -6.49 18.03
C SER A 98 -22.69 -7.69 17.98
N VAL A 99 -23.34 -8.03 19.09
CA VAL A 99 -24.28 -9.16 19.16
C VAL A 99 -25.73 -8.77 18.85
N MET A 100 -26.10 -7.51 19.10
CA MET A 100 -27.47 -7.03 18.83
C MET A 100 -27.74 -6.70 17.35
N MET A 101 -26.74 -6.23 16.61
CA MET A 101 -26.93 -5.71 15.24
C MET A 101 -26.77 -6.77 14.15
N VAL A 102 -25.86 -7.74 14.29
CA VAL A 102 -25.50 -8.69 13.23
C VAL A 102 -25.32 -10.11 13.77
N LYS A 103 -26.08 -11.08 13.23
CA LYS A 103 -26.04 -12.49 13.66
C LYS A 103 -24.73 -13.21 13.30
N ASP A 104 -24.26 -13.05 12.05
CA ASP A 104 -22.94 -13.53 11.63
C ASP A 104 -22.11 -12.32 11.17
N LEU A 105 -21.40 -11.78 12.16
CA LEU A 105 -20.54 -10.62 12.03
C LEU A 105 -19.38 -10.86 11.05
N LEU A 106 -18.85 -12.08 11.00
CA LEU A 106 -17.70 -12.43 10.17
C LEU A 106 -18.10 -12.60 8.70
N ALA A 107 -19.29 -13.16 8.43
CA ALA A 107 -19.87 -13.19 7.09
C ALA A 107 -20.22 -11.77 6.59
N ALA A 108 -20.89 -10.97 7.41
CA ALA A 108 -21.27 -9.61 7.05
C ALA A 108 -20.05 -8.71 6.76
N THR A 109 -19.02 -8.76 7.61
CA THR A 109 -17.81 -7.94 7.44
C THR A 109 -16.99 -8.39 6.23
N ARG A 110 -16.90 -9.69 5.93
CA ARG A 110 -16.30 -10.18 4.66
C ARG A 110 -17.01 -9.62 3.43
N MET A 111 -18.34 -9.72 3.38
CA MET A 111 -19.13 -9.26 2.24
C MET A 111 -19.08 -7.72 2.09
N MET A 112 -19.07 -6.98 3.21
CA MET A 112 -18.88 -5.53 3.19
C MET A 112 -17.49 -5.14 2.68
N ALA A 113 -16.42 -5.79 3.17
CA ALA A 113 -15.05 -5.56 2.71
C ALA A 113 -14.90 -5.84 1.20
N GLN A 114 -15.41 -6.99 0.74
CA GLN A 114 -15.44 -7.36 -0.68
C GLN A 114 -16.16 -6.31 -1.55
N ASN A 115 -17.31 -5.81 -1.10
CA ASN A 115 -18.08 -4.81 -1.83
C ASN A 115 -17.39 -3.43 -1.86
N ALA A 116 -16.85 -2.95 -0.73
CA ALA A 116 -16.15 -1.67 -0.65
C ALA A 116 -14.84 -1.68 -1.46
N MET A 117 -14.08 -2.78 -1.36
CA MET A 117 -12.90 -3.04 -2.18
C MET A 117 -13.24 -3.02 -3.68
N THR A 118 -14.27 -3.76 -4.11
CA THR A 118 -14.74 -3.78 -5.50
C THR A 118 -15.14 -2.39 -5.99
N LYS A 119 -15.96 -1.67 -5.20
CA LYS A 119 -16.46 -0.30 -5.48
C LYS A 119 -15.35 0.72 -5.70
N THR A 120 -14.19 0.52 -5.08
CA THR A 120 -13.03 1.43 -5.16
C THR A 120 -12.05 0.99 -6.25
N LEU A 121 -11.73 -0.30 -6.37
CA LEU A 121 -10.79 -0.79 -7.39
C LEU A 121 -11.29 -0.62 -8.83
N VAL A 122 -12.59 -0.80 -9.10
CA VAL A 122 -13.17 -0.62 -10.45
C VAL A 122 -13.02 0.82 -10.98
N LYS A 123 -12.80 1.81 -10.11
CA LYS A 123 -12.61 3.23 -10.47
C LYS A 123 -11.15 3.61 -10.72
N LYS A 124 -10.21 2.81 -10.22
CA LYS A 124 -8.76 3.04 -10.26
C LYS A 124 -8.17 2.35 -11.50
N SER A 125 -7.03 2.85 -11.96
CA SER A 125 -6.25 2.20 -13.04
C SER A 125 -5.32 1.11 -12.49
N LEU A 126 -4.88 0.16 -13.32
CA LEU A 126 -4.01 -0.95 -12.89
C LEU A 126 -2.68 -0.44 -12.33
N HIS A 127 -2.09 0.57 -12.99
CA HIS A 127 -0.85 1.19 -12.56
C HIS A 127 -1.01 1.92 -11.22
N GLU A 128 -2.09 2.68 -11.07
CA GLU A 128 -2.46 3.39 -9.83
C GLU A 128 -2.77 2.43 -8.68
N ILE A 129 -3.36 1.25 -8.94
CA ILE A 129 -3.55 0.19 -7.93
C ILE A 129 -2.20 -0.37 -7.42
N GLN A 130 -1.20 -0.48 -8.29
CA GLN A 130 0.14 -0.94 -7.92
C GLN A 130 0.94 0.14 -7.17
N VAL A 131 0.91 1.40 -7.65
CA VAL A 131 1.68 2.52 -7.10
C VAL A 131 1.04 3.08 -5.82
N GLU A 132 -0.27 3.30 -5.81
CA GLU A 132 -1.00 3.92 -4.68
C GLU A 132 -1.63 2.88 -3.72
N LYS A 133 -1.17 1.62 -3.74
CA LYS A 133 -1.69 0.52 -2.91
C LYS A 133 -2.02 0.92 -1.46
N LEU A 134 -1.10 1.66 -0.82
CA LEU A 134 -1.25 2.11 0.57
C LEU A 134 -2.39 3.12 0.74
N ARG A 135 -2.49 4.13 -0.13
CA ARG A 135 -3.56 5.15 -0.10
C ARG A 135 -4.93 4.55 -0.38
N ILE A 136 -5.01 3.57 -1.28
CA ILE A 136 -6.26 2.85 -1.54
C ILE A 136 -6.66 2.02 -0.31
N GLY A 137 -5.69 1.44 0.41
CA GLY A 137 -5.91 0.80 1.72
C GLY A 137 -6.42 1.77 2.79
N GLU A 138 -5.82 2.95 2.92
CA GLU A 138 -6.26 4.01 3.85
C GLU A 138 -7.68 4.50 3.53
N GLN A 139 -7.98 4.78 2.25
CA GLN A 139 -9.31 5.18 1.79
C GLN A 139 -10.36 4.09 2.07
N LEU A 140 -10.02 2.82 1.81
CA LEU A 140 -10.89 1.68 2.06
C LEU A 140 -11.11 1.45 3.57
N LEU A 141 -10.08 1.65 4.40
CA LEU A 141 -10.21 1.60 5.86
C LEU A 141 -11.17 2.67 6.37
N LEU A 142 -11.10 3.90 5.87
CA LEU A 142 -12.02 4.98 6.25
C LEU A 142 -13.48 4.66 5.85
N GLU A 143 -13.71 4.21 4.61
CA GLU A 143 -15.04 3.82 4.13
C GLU A 143 -15.62 2.62 4.90
N MET A 144 -14.80 1.60 5.17
CA MET A 144 -15.22 0.45 5.97
C MET A 144 -15.51 0.83 7.41
N ASN A 145 -14.59 1.53 8.09
CA ASN A 145 -14.71 1.87 9.50
C ASN A 145 -15.98 2.68 9.77
N ASP A 146 -16.40 3.57 8.87
CA ASP A 146 -17.63 4.35 9.08
C ASP A 146 -18.90 3.50 9.10
N MET A 147 -19.04 2.55 8.18
CA MET A 147 -20.15 1.59 8.18
C MET A 147 -20.06 0.63 9.38
N VAL A 148 -18.84 0.14 9.67
CA VAL A 148 -18.55 -0.92 10.64
C VAL A 148 -18.73 -0.47 12.10
N LYS A 149 -18.55 0.83 12.42
CA LYS A 149 -18.91 1.41 13.73
C LYS A 149 -20.35 1.10 14.15
N SER A 150 -21.30 1.09 13.21
CA SER A 150 -22.72 0.81 13.50
C SER A 150 -22.95 -0.60 14.07
N TRP A 151 -22.01 -1.51 13.87
CA TRP A 151 -22.01 -2.88 14.36
C TRP A 151 -21.14 -3.07 15.63
N GLY A 152 -20.70 -2.00 16.29
CA GLY A 152 -19.85 -2.08 17.49
C GLY A 152 -18.40 -2.51 17.24
N LEU A 153 -17.93 -2.34 16.01
CA LEU A 153 -16.63 -2.82 15.53
C LEU A 153 -15.72 -1.65 15.15
N GLU A 154 -14.43 -1.93 15.09
CA GLU A 154 -13.38 -1.00 14.67
C GLU A 154 -12.40 -1.75 13.75
N VAL A 155 -12.01 -1.13 12.62
CA VAL A 155 -11.06 -1.70 11.67
C VAL A 155 -9.67 -1.14 11.98
N ASP A 156 -8.79 -1.97 12.55
CA ASP A 156 -7.42 -1.58 12.91
C ASP A 156 -6.54 -1.41 11.66
N ARG A 157 -6.69 -2.29 10.64
CA ARG A 157 -5.88 -2.25 9.40
C ARG A 157 -6.55 -2.96 8.22
N VAL A 158 -6.28 -2.51 7.01
CA VAL A 158 -6.64 -3.20 5.75
C VAL A 158 -5.40 -3.31 4.86
N GLU A 159 -5.02 -4.53 4.50
CA GLU A 159 -3.94 -4.81 3.54
C GLU A 159 -4.51 -5.41 2.26
N LEU A 160 -4.27 -4.76 1.12
CA LEU A 160 -4.65 -5.29 -0.18
C LEU A 160 -3.68 -6.40 -0.63
N SER A 161 -4.20 -7.49 -1.19
CA SER A 161 -3.41 -8.64 -1.65
C SER A 161 -3.71 -8.92 -3.12
N MET A 162 -2.70 -8.74 -3.98
CA MET A 162 -2.82 -8.99 -5.42
C MET A 162 -2.28 -10.39 -5.72
N GLU A 163 -3.13 -11.27 -6.25
CA GLU A 163 -2.80 -12.70 -6.40
C GLU A 163 -2.52 -13.07 -7.86
N ALA A 164 -3.21 -12.43 -8.83
CA ALA A 164 -2.88 -12.58 -10.25
C ALA A 164 -3.32 -11.37 -11.09
N VAL A 165 -2.52 -11.02 -12.11
CA VAL A 165 -3.05 -10.35 -13.32
C VAL A 165 -3.51 -11.47 -14.25
N LEU A 166 -4.80 -11.50 -14.58
CA LEU A 166 -5.36 -12.52 -15.48
C LEU A 166 -5.35 -12.07 -16.95
N GLN A 167 -5.50 -10.77 -17.19
CA GLN A 167 -5.23 -10.14 -18.49
C GLN A 167 -4.62 -8.74 -18.27
N PRO A 168 -3.53 -8.37 -18.98
CA PRO A 168 -3.05 -6.99 -19.02
C PRO A 168 -4.11 -6.06 -19.65
N PRO A 169 -3.93 -4.72 -19.56
CA PRO A 169 -4.84 -3.78 -20.23
C PRO A 169 -5.00 -4.10 -21.71
N ARG A 170 -6.23 -3.95 -22.22
CA ARG A 170 -6.44 -3.95 -23.68
C ARG A 170 -5.99 -2.62 -24.23
N GLU A 171 -4.72 -2.54 -24.60
CA GLU A 171 -4.24 -1.49 -25.49
C GLU A 171 -5.11 -1.51 -26.76
N ASN A 172 -5.60 -0.35 -27.17
CA ASN A 172 -6.46 -0.21 -28.35
C ASN A 172 -5.63 -0.31 -29.63
N VAL A 173 -5.04 -1.48 -29.87
CA VAL A 173 -4.55 -1.89 -31.18
C VAL A 173 -5.74 -1.81 -32.12
N VAL A 174 -5.68 -0.87 -33.07
CA VAL A 174 -6.53 -0.88 -34.26
C VAL A 174 -6.12 -2.11 -35.05
N GLY A 175 -6.78 -3.23 -34.79
CA GLY A 175 -6.54 -4.46 -35.52
C GLY A 175 -6.83 -4.25 -37.00
N PRO A 176 -6.01 -4.81 -37.91
CA PRO A 176 -6.42 -5.02 -39.29
C PRO A 176 -7.79 -5.71 -39.35
N LEU A 177 -8.60 -5.38 -40.36
CA LEU A 177 -9.98 -5.87 -40.51
C LEU A 177 -10.04 -7.33 -41.01
N ASP A 178 -9.29 -8.23 -40.37
CA ASP A 178 -9.20 -9.64 -40.73
C ASP A 178 -10.12 -10.52 -39.88
N ALA A 179 -11.41 -10.21 -39.98
CA ALA A 179 -12.51 -11.10 -39.62
C ALA A 179 -13.45 -11.29 -40.83
N VAL A 180 -12.85 -11.57 -42.00
CA VAL A 180 -13.60 -11.98 -43.20
C VAL A 180 -14.36 -13.28 -42.88
N PRO A 181 -15.69 -13.35 -43.04
CA PRO A 181 -16.45 -14.56 -42.75
C PRO A 181 -16.02 -15.72 -43.65
N LEU A 182 -15.98 -16.93 -43.09
CA LEU A 182 -15.72 -18.16 -43.83
C LEU A 182 -16.80 -18.38 -44.89
N VAL A 183 -16.49 -18.15 -46.16
CA VAL A 183 -17.39 -18.44 -47.29
C VAL A 183 -17.42 -19.97 -47.51
N PRO A 184 -18.57 -20.65 -47.38
CA PRO A 184 -18.68 -22.07 -47.66
C PRO A 184 -18.82 -22.30 -49.18
N GLY A 185 -18.10 -23.29 -49.72
CA GLY A 185 -18.31 -23.79 -51.08
C GLY A 185 -17.21 -23.41 -52.08
N LEU A 186 -16.10 -24.13 -52.04
CA LEU A 186 -15.20 -24.33 -53.18
C LEU A 186 -14.59 -25.74 -53.06
N GLU A 187 -15.38 -26.75 -53.46
CA GLU A 187 -14.91 -28.13 -53.56
C GLU A 187 -14.10 -28.33 -54.85
N GLY A 188 -12.95 -29.01 -54.75
CA GLY A 188 -12.26 -29.62 -55.88
C GLY A 188 -11.43 -28.70 -56.78
N LEU A 189 -10.15 -28.51 -56.44
CA LEU A 189 -9.02 -28.46 -57.38
C LEU A 189 -7.69 -28.65 -56.61
N ASP A 190 -6.67 -29.18 -57.29
CA ASP A 190 -5.51 -29.83 -56.65
C ASP A 190 -4.64 -28.95 -55.72
N GLY A 191 -4.14 -29.57 -54.65
CA GLY A 191 -3.41 -28.92 -53.55
C GLY A 191 -2.04 -28.31 -53.91
N THR A 192 -1.59 -28.45 -55.15
CA THR A 192 -0.29 -27.96 -55.65
C THR A 192 -0.18 -26.43 -55.61
N ILE A 193 -1.28 -25.70 -55.79
CA ILE A 193 -1.26 -24.23 -55.86
C ILE A 193 -1.21 -23.59 -54.46
N GLN A 194 -1.92 -24.15 -53.48
CA GLN A 194 -1.84 -23.70 -52.07
C GLN A 194 -0.42 -23.88 -51.50
N GLN A 195 0.29 -24.96 -51.86
CA GLN A 195 1.70 -25.13 -51.48
C GLN A 195 2.62 -24.04 -52.06
N LEU A 196 2.33 -23.52 -53.27
CA LEU A 196 3.10 -22.41 -53.83
C LEU A 196 2.87 -21.11 -53.04
N ALA A 197 1.61 -20.79 -52.74
CA ALA A 197 1.26 -19.59 -51.97
C ALA A 197 1.91 -19.60 -50.57
N ALA A 198 1.89 -20.74 -49.88
CA ALA A 198 2.54 -20.91 -48.58
C ALA A 198 4.07 -20.71 -48.65
N ARG A 199 4.73 -21.14 -49.74
CA ARG A 199 6.18 -20.96 -49.91
C ARG A 199 6.58 -19.51 -50.16
N PHE A 200 5.78 -18.74 -50.91
CA PHE A 200 6.07 -17.32 -51.12
C PHE A 200 5.99 -16.50 -49.81
N PHE A 201 5.02 -16.79 -48.94
CA PHE A 201 4.92 -16.12 -47.62
C PHE A 201 6.01 -16.55 -46.63
N SER A 202 6.47 -17.80 -46.68
CA SER A 202 7.53 -18.28 -45.78
C SER A 202 8.89 -17.63 -46.09
N ASN A 203 9.17 -17.37 -47.38
CA ASN A 203 10.49 -16.93 -47.83
C ASN A 203 10.80 -15.43 -47.58
N THR A 204 9.83 -14.64 -47.11
CA THR A 204 10.03 -13.24 -46.67
C THR A 204 10.28 -13.10 -45.16
N LEU A 205 10.06 -14.15 -44.36
CA LEU A 205 10.40 -14.19 -42.93
C LEU A 205 11.76 -14.86 -42.65
N ALA A 206 12.27 -15.66 -43.59
CA ALA A 206 13.49 -16.46 -43.45
C ALA A 206 14.83 -15.69 -43.56
N LEU A 207 14.86 -14.41 -43.15
CA LEU A 207 16.08 -13.57 -43.15
C LEU A 207 16.49 -13.07 -41.74
N ALA A 208 15.85 -13.58 -40.68
CA ALA A 208 16.18 -13.26 -39.29
C ALA A 208 16.23 -14.51 -38.39
N GLY A 209 17.45 -14.94 -38.01
CA GLY A 209 17.69 -15.79 -36.84
C GLY A 209 17.64 -17.31 -37.04
N SER A 210 18.80 -17.91 -37.35
CA SER A 210 19.13 -19.28 -36.94
C SER A 210 19.45 -19.30 -35.42
N GLY A 211 19.30 -20.41 -34.67
CA GLY A 211 18.76 -21.75 -34.99
C GLY A 211 19.23 -22.78 -33.93
N THR A 212 18.64 -23.98 -33.89
CA THR A 212 19.02 -25.19 -33.09
C THR A 212 19.07 -25.04 -31.54
N GLY A 213 18.75 -26.04 -30.70
CA GLY A 213 18.27 -27.42 -30.88
C GLY A 213 18.17 -28.14 -29.51
N ALA A 214 17.39 -29.21 -29.40
CA ALA A 214 17.19 -30.05 -28.19
C ALA A 214 17.75 -31.49 -28.44
N PRO A 215 17.74 -32.51 -27.51
CA PRO A 215 16.99 -32.61 -26.24
C PRO A 215 17.71 -33.37 -25.06
N GLU A 216 16.88 -33.83 -24.09
CA GLU A 216 17.08 -34.92 -23.11
C GLU A 216 17.88 -34.69 -21.81
N ALA A 217 17.81 -35.67 -20.90
CA ALA A 217 17.77 -35.45 -19.44
C ALA A 217 18.57 -36.46 -18.59
N ALA A 218 19.01 -36.03 -17.39
CA ALA A 218 19.36 -36.88 -16.25
C ALA A 218 19.42 -36.09 -14.92
N ASP A 219 19.51 -36.82 -13.81
CA ASP A 219 19.51 -36.37 -12.40
C ASP A 219 20.91 -35.96 -11.86
N ARG A 220 20.93 -35.39 -10.64
CA ARG A 220 21.97 -35.45 -9.58
C ARG A 220 22.61 -34.12 -9.15
N VAL A 221 22.98 -34.06 -7.86
CA VAL A 221 23.47 -32.89 -7.10
C VAL A 221 24.82 -33.19 -6.48
N GLU A 222 25.83 -32.34 -6.69
CA GLU A 222 27.14 -32.27 -6.00
C GLU A 222 27.84 -30.95 -6.48
N MET A 223 28.85 -30.35 -5.84
CA MET A 223 28.90 -29.66 -4.52
C MET A 223 30.18 -28.79 -4.40
N VAL A 224 30.17 -27.63 -3.68
CA VAL A 224 31.39 -26.83 -3.27
C VAL A 224 32.17 -26.18 -4.47
N SER A 225 33.09 -25.20 -4.37
CA SER A 225 33.25 -23.91 -3.66
C SER A 225 34.58 -23.25 -4.15
N GLU A 226 34.90 -22.03 -3.70
CA GLU A 226 36.25 -21.39 -3.69
C GLU A 226 36.83 -20.83 -5.03
N VAL A 227 37.65 -19.76 -5.09
CA VAL A 227 38.08 -18.74 -4.09
C VAL A 227 38.53 -17.41 -4.77
N GLU A 228 38.60 -16.33 -3.97
CA GLU A 228 39.12 -14.96 -4.23
C GLU A 228 40.68 -14.86 -4.29
N PRO A 229 41.36 -13.67 -4.22
CA PRO A 229 40.93 -12.28 -4.41
C PRO A 229 41.63 -11.66 -5.67
N PRO A 230 42.74 -10.87 -5.63
CA PRO A 230 43.04 -9.57 -5.01
C PRO A 230 43.41 -8.48 -6.07
N THR A 231 43.77 -7.20 -5.80
CA THR A 231 44.03 -6.44 -4.56
C THR A 231 43.81 -4.93 -4.79
N ALA A 232 43.32 -4.20 -3.77
CA ALA A 232 43.58 -2.77 -3.47
C ALA A 232 43.16 -1.65 -4.48
N PRO A 233 42.94 -0.39 -4.00
CA PRO A 233 42.20 -0.04 -2.79
C PRO A 233 41.19 1.14 -2.97
N LEU A 234 40.16 1.14 -2.11
CA LEU A 234 39.44 2.33 -1.62
C LEU A 234 39.06 3.46 -2.62
N LEU A 235 37.84 3.39 -3.16
CA LEU A 235 37.04 4.61 -3.37
C LEU A 235 35.60 4.37 -2.91
N GLY A 236 34.99 5.36 -2.25
CA GLY A 236 33.65 5.23 -1.70
C GLY A 236 32.56 5.11 -2.77
N ARG A 237 31.55 4.26 -2.51
CA ARG A 237 30.32 4.19 -3.30
C ARG A 237 29.58 5.54 -3.18
N LYS A 238 29.76 6.42 -4.16
CA LYS A 238 29.14 7.75 -4.17
C LYS A 238 27.61 7.63 -4.03
N THR A 239 27.04 8.48 -3.21
CA THR A 239 25.59 8.56 -2.96
C THR A 239 24.92 9.36 -4.07
N GLY A 240 23.63 9.08 -4.37
CA GLY A 240 22.87 9.85 -5.37
C GLY A 240 22.75 11.35 -5.05
N MET A 241 22.92 11.73 -3.78
CA MET A 241 22.99 13.13 -3.36
C MET A 241 24.31 13.81 -3.77
N ASP A 242 25.43 13.08 -3.88
CA ASP A 242 26.69 13.63 -4.41
C ASP A 242 26.59 13.89 -5.92
N GLU A 243 25.76 13.13 -6.64
CA GLU A 243 25.43 13.34 -8.05
C GLU A 243 24.52 14.57 -8.24
N LEU A 244 23.52 14.77 -7.38
CA LEU A 244 22.71 16.00 -7.37
C LEU A 244 23.54 17.24 -7.04
N LEU A 245 24.53 17.14 -6.14
CA LEU A 245 25.45 18.24 -5.83
C LEU A 245 26.29 18.63 -7.05
N LEU A 246 26.86 17.64 -7.77
CA LEU A 246 27.57 17.84 -9.03
C LEU A 246 26.69 18.40 -10.16
N ALA A 247 25.37 18.17 -10.10
CA ALA A 247 24.39 18.78 -11.02
C ALA A 247 24.00 20.23 -10.65
N VAL A 248 24.23 20.67 -9.41
CA VAL A 248 24.04 22.05 -8.97
C VAL A 248 25.22 22.94 -9.37
N GLU A 249 26.46 22.44 -9.23
CA GLU A 249 27.70 23.18 -9.56
C GLU A 249 27.66 23.94 -10.92
N PRO A 250 27.27 23.35 -12.07
CA PRO A 250 27.25 24.03 -13.38
C PRO A 250 26.11 25.06 -13.54
N VAL A 251 25.18 25.13 -12.60
CA VAL A 251 24.01 26.03 -12.63
C VAL A 251 24.26 27.31 -11.79
N LEU A 252 25.23 27.26 -10.87
CA LEU A 252 25.66 28.38 -10.05
C LEU A 252 26.20 29.53 -10.93
N SER A 253 25.53 30.68 -10.87
CA SER A 253 25.81 31.83 -11.73
C SER A 253 25.44 33.15 -11.05
N GLU A 254 26.13 34.23 -11.45
CA GLU A 254 25.95 35.59 -10.92
C GLU A 254 24.52 36.10 -11.17
N ALA A 255 23.87 35.64 -12.24
CA ALA A 255 22.47 35.92 -12.56
C ALA A 255 21.48 35.25 -11.58
N LEU A 256 21.78 34.02 -11.11
CA LEU A 256 20.98 33.34 -10.10
C LEU A 256 21.18 33.97 -8.71
N VAL A 257 22.43 34.29 -8.35
CA VAL A 257 22.77 35.04 -7.12
C VAL A 257 22.01 36.37 -7.06
N GLY A 258 21.97 37.12 -8.16
CA GLY A 258 21.23 38.39 -8.25
C GLY A 258 19.71 38.29 -8.12
N GLN A 259 19.11 37.10 -8.37
CA GLN A 259 17.67 36.86 -8.16
C GLN A 259 17.39 36.35 -6.74
N VAL A 260 18.21 35.42 -6.26
CA VAL A 260 18.01 34.72 -4.99
C VAL A 260 18.51 35.56 -3.81
N GLY A 261 19.82 35.83 -3.74
CA GLY A 261 20.43 36.75 -2.79
C GLY A 261 20.39 36.29 -1.32
N ALA A 262 20.53 34.99 -1.07
CA ALA A 262 20.40 34.40 0.27
C ALA A 262 21.24 33.11 0.43
N SER A 263 21.50 32.73 1.68
CA SER A 263 22.24 31.52 2.06
C SER A 263 21.32 30.45 2.66
N TYR A 264 21.49 29.20 2.22
CA TYR A 264 20.63 28.08 2.56
C TYR A 264 21.41 26.93 3.21
N GLN A 265 20.87 26.36 4.28
CA GLN A 265 21.30 25.08 4.83
C GLN A 265 20.19 24.05 4.58
N VAL A 266 20.53 22.90 4.00
CA VAL A 266 19.60 21.78 3.74
C VAL A 266 19.98 20.59 4.61
N ASN A 267 19.15 20.30 5.62
CA ASN A 267 19.27 19.14 6.49
C ASN A 267 18.42 18.00 5.93
N ILE A 268 19.06 17.02 5.28
CA ILE A 268 18.39 15.85 4.74
C ILE A 268 18.24 14.79 5.83
N ALA A 269 17.02 14.35 6.10
CA ALA A 269 16.75 13.16 6.91
C ALA A 269 16.87 11.90 6.06
N LEU A 270 17.86 11.05 6.35
CA LEU A 270 18.02 9.74 5.71
C LEU A 270 17.19 8.68 6.46
N PRO A 271 16.70 7.62 5.78
CA PRO A 271 15.94 6.54 6.42
C PRO A 271 16.74 5.71 7.45
N CYS A 272 18.06 5.94 7.58
CA CYS A 272 18.92 5.34 8.59
C CYS A 272 18.95 6.13 9.92
N GLY A 273 18.20 7.23 10.04
CA GLY A 273 18.15 8.09 11.24
C GLY A 273 19.26 9.13 11.32
N SER A 274 20.38 8.95 10.60
CA SER A 274 21.39 9.97 10.38
C SER A 274 20.85 11.13 9.55
N GLN A 275 21.23 12.37 9.89
CA GLN A 275 21.01 13.54 9.05
C GLN A 275 22.26 13.84 8.22
N SER A 276 22.10 14.28 6.97
CA SER A 276 23.19 14.85 6.16
C SER A 276 22.89 16.31 5.84
N THR A 277 23.73 17.20 6.35
CA THR A 277 23.64 18.63 6.09
C THR A 277 24.46 19.01 4.85
N TYR A 278 23.84 19.82 4.00
CA TYR A 278 24.43 20.48 2.84
C TYR A 278 24.20 21.99 2.94
N PHE A 279 24.98 22.76 2.20
CA PHE A 279 24.80 24.21 2.09
C PHE A 279 24.75 24.63 0.63
N ILE A 280 23.97 25.68 0.37
CA ILE A 280 23.87 26.37 -0.92
C ILE A 280 23.90 27.86 -0.61
N ASP A 281 25.05 28.49 -0.81
CA ASP A 281 25.21 29.93 -0.69
C ASP A 281 24.93 30.60 -2.04
N LEU A 282 23.90 31.45 -2.09
CA LEU A 282 23.54 32.30 -3.23
C LEU A 282 23.51 33.77 -2.81
N SER A 283 24.31 34.16 -1.80
CA SER A 283 24.45 35.53 -1.31
C SER A 283 25.47 36.36 -2.10
N SER A 284 26.52 35.74 -2.66
CA SER A 284 27.65 36.47 -3.23
C SER A 284 28.39 35.71 -4.35
N GLY A 285 29.05 36.48 -5.23
CA GLY A 285 29.83 35.95 -6.36
C GLY A 285 28.97 35.14 -7.33
N ARG A 286 29.41 33.92 -7.64
CA ARG A 286 28.68 32.94 -8.46
C ARG A 286 27.78 32.01 -7.65
N GLY A 287 27.85 32.11 -6.32
CA GLY A 287 27.32 31.11 -5.40
C GLY A 287 28.25 29.92 -5.21
N GLN A 288 28.00 29.13 -4.16
CA GLN A 288 28.75 27.93 -3.80
C GLN A 288 27.80 26.90 -3.20
N ALA A 289 27.89 25.65 -3.64
CA ALA A 289 27.20 24.52 -3.00
C ALA A 289 28.22 23.55 -2.40
N GLY A 290 27.85 22.85 -1.34
CA GLY A 290 28.74 21.88 -0.70
C GLY A 290 28.09 21.04 0.38
N ARG A 291 28.85 20.07 0.91
CA ARG A 291 28.45 19.23 2.04
C ARG A 291 28.99 19.81 3.33
N GLY A 292 28.16 19.86 4.37
CA GLY A 292 28.45 20.51 5.65
C GLY A 292 27.60 21.76 5.90
N VAL A 293 27.96 22.51 6.95
CA VAL A 293 27.32 23.78 7.36
C VAL A 293 27.95 24.93 6.55
N PRO A 294 27.21 25.98 6.13
CA PRO A 294 27.81 27.14 5.48
C PRO A 294 28.84 27.86 6.37
N GLN A 295 29.77 28.60 5.76
CA GLN A 295 30.79 29.37 6.50
C GLN A 295 30.24 30.65 7.16
N GLY A 296 29.01 31.05 6.83
CA GLY A 296 28.25 32.12 7.47
C GLY A 296 26.97 31.60 8.15
N SER A 297 26.22 32.49 8.80
CA SER A 297 24.90 32.17 9.34
C SER A 297 23.88 31.96 8.21
N PRO A 298 23.18 30.81 8.12
CA PRO A 298 22.18 30.58 7.08
C PRO A 298 20.95 31.47 7.30
N ASP A 299 20.47 32.12 6.23
CA ASP A 299 19.22 32.89 6.24
C ASP A 299 17.98 31.97 6.30
N VAL A 300 18.12 30.76 5.74
CA VAL A 300 17.07 29.74 5.71
C VAL A 300 17.67 28.35 5.98
N ILE A 301 17.09 27.63 6.95
CA ILE A 301 17.33 26.21 7.20
C ILE A 301 16.12 25.41 6.69
N LEU A 302 16.38 24.43 5.84
CA LEU A 302 15.41 23.56 5.20
C LEU A 302 15.57 22.13 5.75
N GLU A 303 14.48 21.53 6.22
CA GLU A 303 14.46 20.15 6.74
C GLU A 303 13.48 19.30 5.91
N VAL A 304 14.00 18.22 5.31
CA VAL A 304 13.32 17.46 4.25
C VAL A 304 13.83 16.02 4.19
N ALA A 305 13.00 15.08 3.72
CA ALA A 305 13.42 13.70 3.46
C ALA A 305 14.17 13.57 2.13
N GLU A 306 15.13 12.64 2.04
CA GLU A 306 15.94 12.39 0.83
C GLU A 306 15.11 12.24 -0.45
N LYS A 307 14.00 11.49 -0.38
CA LYS A 307 13.08 11.31 -1.52
C LYS A 307 12.34 12.60 -1.89
N ASP A 308 11.77 13.30 -0.91
CA ASP A 308 11.00 14.53 -1.16
C ASP A 308 11.87 15.65 -1.73
N LEU A 309 13.16 15.67 -1.39
CA LEU A 309 14.15 16.55 -2.01
C LEU A 309 14.48 16.15 -3.46
N GLN A 310 14.57 14.85 -3.76
CA GLN A 310 14.75 14.38 -5.13
C GLN A 310 13.54 14.73 -6.01
N ASP A 311 12.31 14.51 -5.51
CA ASP A 311 11.06 14.91 -6.16
C ASP A 311 10.97 16.44 -6.36
N LEU A 312 11.60 17.23 -5.47
CA LEU A 312 11.69 18.70 -5.56
C LEU A 312 12.70 19.18 -6.61
N PHE A 313 13.89 18.55 -6.72
CA PHE A 313 14.88 18.87 -7.77
C PHE A 313 14.45 18.38 -9.16
N LEU A 314 13.81 17.22 -9.24
CA LEU A 314 13.08 16.79 -10.45
C LEU A 314 11.87 17.70 -10.72
N GLY A 315 11.41 18.46 -9.73
CA GLY A 315 10.33 19.44 -9.80
C GLY A 315 8.98 18.81 -10.17
N ASP A 316 8.78 17.56 -9.73
CA ASP A 316 7.48 16.89 -9.67
C ASP A 316 6.72 17.33 -8.41
N LEU A 317 7.45 17.64 -7.35
CA LEU A 317 6.97 18.33 -6.15
C LEU A 317 7.28 19.83 -6.25
N ARG A 318 6.33 20.71 -5.89
CA ARG A 318 6.54 22.17 -5.84
C ARG A 318 6.93 22.62 -4.42
N PRO A 319 7.81 23.62 -4.23
CA PRO A 319 8.24 24.07 -2.90
C PRO A 319 7.06 24.44 -1.98
N LEU A 320 6.09 25.20 -2.48
CA LEU A 320 4.93 25.62 -1.71
C LEU A 320 4.02 24.44 -1.31
N SER A 321 3.84 23.44 -2.17
CA SER A 321 3.03 22.26 -1.80
C SER A 321 3.78 21.30 -0.87
N ALA A 322 5.12 21.23 -0.95
CA ALA A 322 5.95 20.53 0.03
C ALA A 322 5.84 21.16 1.43
N TYR A 323 5.88 22.50 1.51
CA TYR A 323 5.70 23.24 2.76
C TYR A 323 4.29 23.07 3.34
N MET A 324 3.25 23.31 2.54
CA MET A 324 1.85 23.19 2.97
C MET A 324 1.42 21.76 3.35
N SER A 325 2.18 20.74 2.94
CA SER A 325 1.96 19.34 3.34
C SER A 325 2.87 18.86 4.50
N GLY A 326 3.72 19.75 5.04
CA GLY A 326 4.64 19.43 6.14
C GLY A 326 5.85 18.57 5.75
N LYS A 327 6.03 18.26 4.45
CA LYS A 327 7.15 17.49 3.90
C LYS A 327 8.46 18.28 3.85
N LEU A 328 8.35 19.59 3.64
CA LEU A 328 9.45 20.54 3.68
C LEU A 328 9.23 21.49 4.85
N GLN A 329 10.04 21.36 5.90
CA GLN A 329 10.03 22.28 7.02
C GLN A 329 11.02 23.42 6.77
N VAL A 330 10.62 24.65 7.08
CA VAL A 330 11.40 25.87 6.84
C VAL A 330 11.60 26.58 8.18
N LYS A 331 12.85 26.93 8.49
CA LYS A 331 13.22 27.74 9.67
C LYS A 331 14.07 28.92 9.16
N GLY A 332 13.49 30.12 9.14
CA GLY A 332 14.05 31.31 8.51
C GLY A 332 12.97 32.12 7.80
N ASP A 333 13.34 32.99 6.86
CA ASP A 333 12.37 33.71 6.03
C ASP A 333 11.76 32.79 4.96
N LEU A 334 10.44 32.60 5.01
CA LEU A 334 9.69 31.79 4.05
C LEU A 334 9.70 32.38 2.64
N HIS A 335 9.80 33.70 2.48
CA HIS A 335 9.91 34.32 1.16
C HIS A 335 11.26 34.03 0.51
N LEU A 336 12.35 34.02 1.29
CA LEU A 336 13.66 33.57 0.82
C LEU A 336 13.67 32.05 0.55
N ALA A 337 12.99 31.25 1.38
CA ALA A 337 12.86 29.80 1.16
C ALA A 337 12.22 29.47 -0.20
N LEU A 338 11.18 30.22 -0.60
CA LEU A 338 10.48 30.02 -1.88
C LEU A 338 11.30 30.47 -3.10
N LYS A 339 12.23 31.43 -2.96
CA LYS A 339 13.13 31.84 -4.07
C LYS A 339 14.04 30.70 -4.57
N LEU A 340 14.25 29.65 -3.77
CA LEU A 340 15.03 28.48 -4.19
C LEU A 340 14.39 27.73 -5.38
N GLU A 341 13.11 28.01 -5.71
CA GLU A 341 12.47 27.54 -6.94
C GLU A 341 13.20 28.00 -8.22
N GLU A 342 13.87 29.16 -8.21
CA GLU A 342 14.63 29.64 -9.37
C GLU A 342 15.90 28.82 -9.63
N LEU A 343 16.52 28.23 -8.60
CA LEU A 343 17.59 27.25 -8.78
C LEU A 343 17.06 25.98 -9.48
N VAL A 344 15.89 25.48 -9.04
CA VAL A 344 15.25 24.29 -9.65
C VAL A 344 14.86 24.57 -11.11
N LYS A 345 14.36 25.77 -11.42
CA LYS A 345 14.09 26.20 -12.81
C LYS A 345 15.36 26.27 -13.63
N ALA A 346 16.44 26.85 -13.11
CA ALA A 346 17.73 26.93 -13.80
C ALA A 346 18.33 25.53 -14.06
N MET A 347 18.20 24.59 -13.12
CA MET A 347 18.58 23.18 -13.32
C MET A 347 17.76 22.51 -14.42
N LYS A 348 16.44 22.76 -14.48
CA LYS A 348 15.59 22.27 -15.59
C LYS A 348 15.93 22.92 -16.94
N GLN A 349 16.47 24.14 -16.95
CA GLN A 349 16.83 24.87 -18.17
C GLN A 349 18.16 24.40 -18.81
N GLN A 350 19.00 23.65 -18.08
CA GLN A 350 20.25 23.06 -18.60
C GLN A 350 20.12 21.59 -19.05
N ARG A 351 18.93 20.99 -18.97
CA ARG A 351 18.70 19.55 -19.18
C ARG A 351 17.91 19.23 -20.45
#